data_AF-A0A965VKY6-F1
#
_entry.id   AF-A0A965VKY6-F1
#
_cell.length_a   1.000
_cell.length_b   1.000
_cell.length_c   1.000
_cell.angle_alpha   90.00
_cell.angle_beta   90.00
_cell.angle_gamma   90.00
#
_symmetry.space_group_name_H-M   'P 1'
#
loop_
_entity.id
_entity.type
_entity.pdbx_description
1 polymer ?
#
loop_
_entity_poly.entity_id
_entity_poly.type
_entity_poly.pdbx_seq_one_letter_code
_entity_poly.pdbx_strand_id
1 'polypeptide(L)'
;MSAFPQFDLARTPLTRGVTLLEASAGTGKTYAIAGIVARLVAIEGLPIGRIVVVTFTDAATAELRSRIRRRLREVLDELQDGSAKDPATQAIRSSGVDLEDAVRRLRLALAAFDEVAISTIHGFCQRALRDNAFEGDAPFDADVVRDPYDALLDVATDFWRRHIDTAMPLVAAAIDGEPLQPADLARLLSRLARHPQLRILPEATQPLEVATRRLATAYARALDAWRQDGATLHPLLRSSPSLKRDKSSALPIELVDTHAAALERAMSTGSVHSSVLEAMTDFASSRLVALTKAKKITPQHEFFDRCESVSSARRSVIASLRQTWLDYARTEWPSLKASRRIMTFDDLLERMDSALAGPRAEALQAVLRRNYAAALIDEFQDTDPLQYRIFQRVFAVATHWLMYIGDPKQSIYGFRGADLFTYLEAKSAVLRAAPPQIYTLRTNFRSSKPMVEAVNALFAKTPGV
;
A
#
# COMPACT_ATOMS: atom_id res chain seq x y z
N MET A 1 -8.95 12.60 -27.08
CA MET A 1 -10.20 13.28 -26.67
C MET A 1 -11.06 12.25 -25.95
N SER A 2 -11.64 12.57 -24.78
CA SER A 2 -12.51 11.63 -24.05
C SER A 2 -13.77 11.33 -24.87
N ALA A 3 -14.06 10.04 -25.07
CA ALA A 3 -15.18 9.55 -25.89
C ALA A 3 -16.56 9.71 -25.20
N PHE A 4 -16.60 10.19 -23.95
CA PHE A 4 -17.82 10.27 -23.15
C PHE A 4 -18.50 11.65 -23.23
N PRO A 5 -19.83 11.70 -23.00
CA PRO A 5 -20.56 12.97 -22.98
C PRO A 5 -20.03 13.90 -21.89
N GLN A 6 -20.11 15.20 -22.14
CA GLN A 6 -19.71 16.21 -21.16
C GLN A 6 -20.71 16.25 -20.00
N PHE A 7 -20.23 16.29 -18.76
CA PHE A 7 -21.07 16.58 -17.60
C PHE A 7 -21.30 18.09 -17.53
N ASP A 8 -22.56 18.51 -17.69
CA ASP A 8 -23.00 19.88 -17.49
C ASP A 8 -23.75 19.95 -16.15
N LEU A 9 -23.18 20.67 -15.19
CA LEU A 9 -23.77 20.79 -13.86
C LEU A 9 -25.18 21.42 -13.88
N ALA A 10 -25.50 22.24 -14.89
CA ALA A 10 -26.81 22.86 -15.04
C ALA A 10 -27.85 21.94 -15.69
N ARG A 11 -27.43 20.99 -16.52
CA ARG A 11 -28.33 20.27 -17.45
C ARG A 11 -28.30 18.76 -17.33
N THR A 12 -27.17 18.17 -16.97
CA THR A 12 -27.04 16.70 -16.89
C THR A 12 -27.89 16.20 -15.72
N PRO A 13 -28.86 15.31 -15.93
CA PRO A 13 -29.71 14.78 -14.87
C PRO A 13 -28.89 13.93 -13.88
N LEU A 14 -29.29 13.93 -12.61
CA LEU A 14 -28.68 13.08 -11.58
C LEU A 14 -29.50 11.80 -11.43
N THR A 15 -29.31 10.87 -12.37
CA THR A 15 -30.01 9.59 -12.35
C THR A 15 -29.52 8.69 -11.20
N ARG A 16 -30.43 7.91 -10.61
CA ARG A 16 -30.07 6.88 -9.64
C ARG A 16 -29.30 5.74 -10.32
N GLY A 17 -28.57 4.98 -9.51
CA GLY A 17 -27.62 3.96 -9.94
C GLY A 17 -26.18 4.44 -9.81
N VAL A 18 -25.30 3.84 -10.60
CA VAL A 18 -23.86 4.10 -10.57
C VAL A 18 -23.48 5.05 -11.68
N THR A 19 -22.91 6.20 -11.34
CA THR A 19 -22.37 7.19 -12.27
C THR A 19 -20.84 7.24 -12.16
N LEU A 20 -20.13 7.30 -13.28
CA LEU A 20 -18.69 7.58 -13.33
C LEU A 20 -18.44 8.97 -13.97
N LEU A 21 -17.76 9.85 -13.23
CA LEU A 21 -17.41 11.19 -13.67
C LEU A 21 -15.89 11.34 -13.82
N GLU A 22 -15.40 11.34 -15.06
CA GLU A 22 -13.99 11.55 -15.39
C GLU A 22 -13.63 13.05 -15.33
N ALA A 23 -12.95 13.46 -14.27
CA ALA A 23 -12.63 14.86 -13.99
C ALA A 23 -11.12 15.14 -14.15
N SER A 24 -10.70 15.55 -15.36
CA SER A 24 -9.28 15.79 -15.63
C SER A 24 -8.67 16.92 -14.79
N ALA A 25 -7.34 17.00 -14.74
CA ALA A 25 -6.63 18.02 -13.96
C ALA A 25 -7.17 19.44 -14.24
N GLY A 26 -7.50 20.17 -13.15
CA GLY A 26 -7.97 21.55 -13.22
C GLY A 26 -9.40 21.74 -13.75
N THR A 27 -10.19 20.67 -13.93
CA THR A 27 -11.54 20.77 -14.52
C THR A 27 -12.67 21.13 -13.54
N GLY A 28 -12.34 21.42 -12.29
CA GLY A 28 -13.32 21.82 -11.28
C GLY A 28 -14.03 20.64 -10.61
N LYS A 29 -13.36 19.50 -10.41
CA LYS A 29 -13.90 18.32 -9.72
C LYS A 29 -14.64 18.64 -8.41
N THR A 30 -13.99 19.36 -7.50
CA THR A 30 -14.59 19.78 -6.22
C THR A 30 -15.76 20.75 -6.39
N TYR A 31 -15.75 21.57 -7.44
CA TYR A 31 -16.86 22.46 -7.79
C TYR A 31 -18.07 21.66 -8.28
N ALA A 32 -17.84 20.64 -9.12
CA ALA A 32 -18.87 19.71 -9.57
C ALA A 32 -19.48 18.94 -8.39
N ILE A 33 -18.66 18.39 -7.49
CA ILE A 33 -19.13 17.69 -6.27
C ILE A 33 -20.06 18.60 -5.45
N ALA A 34 -19.62 19.83 -5.16
CA ALA A 34 -20.43 20.76 -4.36
C ALA A 34 -21.76 21.12 -5.04
N GLY A 35 -21.75 21.30 -6.36
CA GLY A 35 -22.96 21.52 -7.13
C GLY A 35 -23.90 20.32 -7.17
N ILE A 36 -23.35 19.10 -7.29
CA ILE A 36 -24.12 17.85 -7.23
C ILE A 36 -24.82 17.74 -5.88
N VAL A 37 -24.12 17.99 -4.77
CA VAL A 37 -24.71 17.98 -3.42
C VAL A 37 -25.85 19.00 -3.31
N ALA A 38 -25.65 20.23 -3.81
CA ALA A 38 -26.71 21.25 -3.81
C ALA A 38 -27.96 20.79 -4.59
N ARG A 39 -27.76 20.15 -5.74
CA ARG A 39 -28.86 19.61 -6.57
C ARG A 39 -29.56 18.44 -5.89
N LEU A 40 -28.84 17.52 -5.25
CA LEU A 40 -29.42 16.41 -4.48
C LEU A 40 -30.30 16.91 -3.32
N VAL A 41 -29.89 17.98 -2.66
CA VAL A 41 -30.70 18.60 -1.59
C VAL A 41 -31.92 19.31 -2.15
N ALA A 42 -31.72 20.22 -3.10
CA ALA A 42 -32.78 21.11 -3.57
C ALA A 42 -33.80 20.38 -4.46
N ILE A 43 -33.32 19.59 -5.42
CA ILE A 43 -34.16 18.93 -6.44
C ILE A 43 -34.70 17.60 -5.90
N GLU A 44 -33.82 16.70 -5.45
CA GLU A 44 -34.20 15.36 -5.01
C GLU A 44 -34.75 15.33 -3.56
N GLY A 45 -34.65 16.45 -2.82
CA GLY A 45 -35.16 16.56 -1.47
C GLY A 45 -34.40 15.73 -0.44
N LEU A 46 -33.15 15.34 -0.73
CA LEU A 46 -32.35 14.57 0.21
C LEU A 46 -31.93 15.43 1.40
N PRO A 47 -32.17 14.96 2.65
CA PRO A 47 -31.55 15.56 3.82
C PRO A 47 -30.03 15.49 3.69
N ILE A 48 -29.35 16.58 4.07
CA ILE A 48 -27.89 16.71 3.91
C ILE A 48 -27.15 15.55 4.62
N GLY A 49 -27.60 15.14 5.81
CA GLY A 49 -27.05 14.02 6.57
C GLY A 49 -27.18 12.64 5.89
N ARG A 50 -28.05 12.50 4.87
CA ARG A 50 -28.18 11.28 4.07
C ARG A 50 -27.26 11.26 2.83
N ILE A 51 -26.38 12.23 2.69
CA ILE A 51 -25.37 12.30 1.64
C ILE A 51 -24.00 12.05 2.26
N VAL A 52 -23.33 10.99 1.82
CA VAL A 52 -21.93 10.72 2.18
C VAL A 52 -21.02 11.14 1.05
N VAL A 53 -19.95 11.85 1.40
CA VAL A 53 -18.90 12.26 0.47
C VAL A 53 -17.58 11.78 1.05
N VAL A 54 -16.91 10.88 0.35
CA VAL A 54 -15.63 10.33 0.79
C VAL A 54 -14.49 10.85 -0.07
N THR A 55 -13.33 11.02 0.54
CA THR A 55 -12.08 11.41 -0.14
C THR A 55 -10.90 10.66 0.46
N PHE A 56 -9.69 10.89 -0.06
CA PHE A 56 -8.50 10.12 0.34
C PHE A 56 -7.78 10.68 1.57
N THR A 57 -7.87 11.98 1.85
CA THR A 57 -7.09 12.62 2.93
C THR A 57 -7.94 13.48 3.87
N ASP A 58 -7.48 13.66 5.11
CA ASP A 58 -8.14 14.54 6.09
C ASP A 58 -8.12 16.01 5.65
N ALA A 59 -7.05 16.45 4.99
CA ALA A 59 -6.96 17.79 4.43
C ALA A 59 -8.00 18.01 3.31
N ALA A 60 -8.15 17.05 2.40
CA ALA A 60 -9.17 17.10 1.35
C ALA A 60 -10.58 17.07 1.95
N THR A 61 -10.78 16.33 3.05
CA THR A 61 -12.06 16.29 3.79
C THR A 61 -12.44 17.68 4.30
N ALA A 62 -11.51 18.37 4.97
CA ALA A 62 -11.74 19.72 5.49
C ALA A 62 -11.98 20.75 4.37
N GLU A 63 -11.20 20.66 3.29
CA GLU A 63 -11.36 21.53 2.12
C GLU A 63 -12.74 21.33 1.47
N LEU A 64 -13.14 20.08 1.24
CA LEU A 64 -14.40 19.74 0.60
C LEU A 64 -15.60 20.15 1.46
N ARG A 65 -15.50 20.00 2.78
CA ARG A 65 -16.50 20.51 3.74
C ARG A 65 -16.72 22.01 3.61
N SER A 66 -15.65 22.80 3.57
CA SER A 66 -15.73 24.25 3.39
C SER A 66 -16.36 24.61 2.03
N ARG A 67 -15.94 23.93 0.96
CA ARG A 67 -16.45 24.16 -0.41
C ARG A 67 -17.93 23.85 -0.56
N ILE A 68 -18.39 22.71 -0.05
CA ILE A 68 -19.81 22.33 -0.11
C ILE A 68 -20.66 23.31 0.68
N ARG A 69 -20.25 23.67 1.91
CA ARG A 69 -20.99 24.64 2.74
C ARG A 69 -21.13 25.99 2.05
N ARG A 70 -20.02 26.50 1.51
CA ARG A 70 -20.01 27.77 0.79
C ARG A 70 -20.95 27.71 -0.41
N ARG A 71 -20.91 26.62 -1.18
CA ARG A 71 -21.73 26.44 -2.38
C ARG A 71 -23.22 26.38 -2.08
N LEU A 72 -23.62 25.64 -1.03
CA LEU A 72 -25.02 25.60 -0.60
C LEU A 72 -25.55 26.99 -0.23
N ARG A 73 -24.70 27.83 0.37
CA ARG A 73 -25.04 29.23 0.68
C ARG A 73 -25.13 30.09 -0.58
N GLU A 74 -24.15 30.01 -1.47
CA GLU A 74 -24.18 30.71 -2.77
C GLU A 74 -25.49 30.40 -3.53
N VAL A 75 -25.85 29.11 -3.66
CA VAL A 75 -27.09 28.70 -4.34
C VAL A 75 -28.33 29.21 -3.60
N LEU A 76 -28.35 29.17 -2.26
CA LEU A 76 -29.46 29.68 -1.46
C LEU A 76 -29.67 31.19 -1.68
N ASP A 77 -28.59 31.96 -1.67
CA ASP A 77 -28.62 33.41 -1.83
C ASP A 77 -29.12 33.76 -3.25
N GLU A 78 -28.63 33.07 -4.29
CA GLU A 78 -29.08 33.28 -5.67
C GLU A 78 -30.56 32.91 -5.90
N LEU A 79 -31.06 31.88 -5.19
CA LEU A 79 -32.49 31.55 -5.26
C LEU A 79 -33.36 32.63 -4.64
N GLN A 80 -32.91 33.24 -3.53
CA GLN A 80 -33.64 34.30 -2.82
C GLN A 80 -33.61 35.65 -3.55
N ASP A 81 -32.49 36.01 -4.14
CA ASP A 81 -32.32 37.31 -4.82
C ASP A 81 -32.83 37.31 -6.28
N GLY A 82 -33.26 36.16 -6.78
CA GLY A 82 -33.78 36.01 -8.15
C GLY A 82 -32.71 35.76 -9.22
N SER A 83 -31.43 35.70 -8.85
CA SER A 83 -30.33 35.45 -9.77
C SER A 83 -30.12 33.95 -10.08
N ALA A 84 -29.24 33.66 -11.04
CA ALA A 84 -28.93 32.30 -11.49
C ALA A 84 -27.55 32.24 -12.17
N LYS A 85 -26.51 32.71 -11.48
CA LYS A 85 -25.13 32.70 -12.02
C LYS A 85 -24.50 31.32 -11.89
N ASP A 86 -24.84 30.62 -10.81
CA ASP A 86 -24.41 29.28 -10.49
C ASP A 86 -25.13 28.22 -11.36
N PRO A 87 -24.41 27.29 -12.00
CA PRO A 87 -25.01 26.18 -12.75
C PRO A 87 -26.00 25.33 -11.94
N ALA A 88 -25.75 25.12 -10.64
CA ALA A 88 -26.68 24.41 -9.77
C ALA A 88 -27.96 25.22 -9.53
N THR A 89 -27.88 26.55 -9.37
CA THR A 89 -29.08 27.42 -9.30
C THR A 89 -29.87 27.33 -10.61
N GLN A 90 -29.19 27.35 -11.76
CA GLN A 90 -29.83 27.20 -13.07
C GLN A 90 -30.54 25.84 -13.20
N ALA A 91 -29.91 24.75 -12.75
CA ALA A 91 -30.52 23.43 -12.70
C ALA A 91 -31.78 23.42 -11.83
N ILE A 92 -31.72 24.02 -10.64
CA ILE A 92 -32.86 24.05 -9.70
C ILE A 92 -34.04 24.80 -10.33
N ARG A 93 -33.80 26.00 -10.89
CA ARG A 93 -34.83 26.80 -11.55
C ARG A 93 -35.47 26.11 -12.76
N SER A 94 -34.70 25.29 -13.49
CA SER A 94 -35.20 24.57 -14.66
C SER A 94 -35.77 23.18 -14.36
N SER A 95 -35.61 22.68 -13.13
CA SER A 95 -36.05 21.33 -12.75
C SER A 95 -37.56 21.17 -12.54
N GLY A 96 -38.29 22.28 -12.45
CA GLY A 96 -39.73 22.29 -12.19
C GLY A 96 -40.11 22.08 -10.72
N VAL A 97 -39.13 22.03 -9.81
CA VAL A 97 -39.40 22.01 -8.36
C VAL A 97 -39.90 23.37 -7.88
N ASP A 98 -40.72 23.34 -6.81
CA ASP A 98 -41.10 24.56 -6.10
C ASP A 98 -39.87 25.23 -5.49
N LEU A 99 -39.64 26.49 -5.86
CA LEU A 99 -38.48 27.26 -5.43
C LEU A 99 -38.53 27.59 -3.94
N GLU A 100 -39.71 27.81 -3.35
CA GLU A 100 -39.83 28.04 -1.91
C GLU A 100 -39.40 26.80 -1.14
N ASP A 101 -39.79 25.64 -1.66
CA ASP A 101 -39.48 24.35 -1.08
C ASP A 101 -38.00 23.99 -1.24
N ALA A 102 -37.39 24.32 -2.38
CA ALA A 102 -35.94 24.22 -2.61
C ALA A 102 -35.14 25.13 -1.64
N VAL A 103 -35.57 26.39 -1.47
CA VAL A 103 -34.98 27.34 -0.51
C VAL A 103 -35.07 26.81 0.92
N ARG A 104 -36.23 26.25 1.30
CA ARG A 104 -36.43 25.63 2.62
C ARG A 104 -35.49 24.45 2.83
N ARG A 105 -35.35 23.54 1.85
CA ARG A 105 -34.44 22.38 1.91
C ARG A 105 -32.99 22.82 2.08
N LEU A 106 -32.54 23.84 1.33
CA LEU A 106 -31.18 24.39 1.43
C LEU A 106 -30.92 25.06 2.79
N ARG A 107 -31.89 25.80 3.35
CA ARG A 107 -31.79 26.38 4.70
C ARG A 107 -31.63 25.29 5.76
N LEU A 108 -32.46 24.25 5.70
CA LEU A 108 -32.35 23.09 6.60
C LEU A 108 -31.01 22.38 6.45
N ALA A 109 -30.54 22.19 5.22
CA ALA A 109 -29.23 21.59 4.94
C ALA A 109 -28.06 22.42 5.49
N LEU A 110 -28.13 23.75 5.45
CA LEU A 110 -27.10 24.62 6.05
C LEU A 110 -27.14 24.62 7.58
N ALA A 111 -28.33 24.48 8.18
CA ALA A 111 -28.50 24.39 9.63
C ALA A 111 -28.01 23.04 10.17
N ALA A 112 -28.34 21.95 9.49
CA ALA A 112 -27.91 20.60 9.80
C ALA A 112 -26.56 20.23 9.14
N PHE A 113 -25.80 21.21 8.64
CA PHE A 113 -24.60 20.93 7.84
C PHE A 113 -23.54 20.16 8.63
N ASP A 114 -23.54 20.31 9.96
CA ASP A 114 -22.58 19.59 10.78
C ASP A 114 -22.79 18.08 10.80
N GLU A 115 -24.00 17.61 10.45
CA GLU A 115 -24.38 16.20 10.33
C GLU A 115 -23.85 15.54 9.05
N VAL A 116 -23.39 16.31 8.06
CA VAL A 116 -22.96 15.75 6.78
C VAL A 116 -21.76 14.82 6.97
N ALA A 117 -21.86 13.64 6.36
CA ALA A 117 -20.79 12.64 6.35
C ALA A 117 -19.76 12.96 5.26
N ILE A 118 -18.92 13.97 5.51
CA ILE A 118 -17.69 14.20 4.73
C ILE A 118 -16.53 13.60 5.53
N SER A 119 -15.92 12.54 5.01
CA SER A 119 -14.83 11.81 5.69
C SER A 119 -13.84 11.21 4.71
N THR A 120 -12.75 10.66 5.25
CA THR A 120 -11.96 9.68 4.51
C THR A 120 -12.74 8.37 4.35
N ILE A 121 -12.28 7.49 3.46
CA ILE A 121 -12.84 6.13 3.30
C ILE A 121 -12.72 5.34 4.61
N HIS A 122 -11.59 5.45 5.31
CA HIS A 122 -11.40 4.88 6.65
C HIS A 122 -12.38 5.48 7.65
N GLY A 123 -12.55 6.80 7.69
CA GLY A 123 -13.51 7.46 8.58
C GLY A 123 -14.96 7.01 8.35
N PHE A 124 -15.34 6.74 7.09
CA PHE A 124 -16.64 6.16 6.76
C PHE A 124 -16.79 4.74 7.33
N CYS A 125 -15.80 3.86 7.07
CA CYS A 125 -15.84 2.47 7.54
C CYS A 125 -15.84 2.39 9.08
N GLN A 126 -15.06 3.25 9.75
CA GLN A 126 -15.03 3.34 11.21
C GLN A 126 -16.38 3.71 11.79
N ARG A 127 -17.01 4.76 11.24
CA ARG A 127 -18.35 5.18 11.67
C ARG A 127 -19.39 4.10 11.39
N ALA A 128 -19.37 3.52 10.20
CA ALA A 128 -20.28 2.45 9.80
C ALA A 128 -20.20 1.23 10.74
N LEU A 129 -18.99 0.78 11.07
CA LEU A 129 -18.79 -0.35 11.98
C LEU A 129 -19.14 -0.01 13.44
N ARG A 130 -18.79 1.19 13.91
CA ARG A 130 -19.08 1.63 15.29
C ARG A 130 -20.59 1.78 15.53
N ASP A 131 -21.30 2.40 14.59
CA ASP A 131 -22.74 2.65 14.72
C ASP A 131 -23.57 1.37 14.55
N ASN A 132 -22.97 0.31 14.00
CA ASN A 132 -23.61 -0.99 13.71
C ASN A 132 -22.79 -2.16 14.26
N ALA A 133 -22.24 -2.01 15.47
CA ALA A 133 -21.29 -2.95 16.04
C ALA A 133 -21.87 -4.37 16.22
N PHE A 134 -23.18 -4.49 16.42
CA PHE A 134 -23.86 -5.79 16.48
C PHE A 134 -23.89 -6.48 15.11
N GLU A 135 -24.13 -5.73 14.04
CA GLU A 135 -24.14 -6.25 12.68
C GLU A 135 -22.72 -6.50 12.14
N GLY A 136 -21.73 -5.73 12.63
CA GLY A 136 -20.34 -5.71 12.16
C GLY A 136 -19.33 -6.56 12.94
N ASP A 137 -19.75 -7.29 13.98
CA ASP A 137 -18.88 -8.13 14.83
C ASP A 137 -17.63 -7.38 15.37
N ALA A 138 -17.82 -6.11 15.74
CA ALA A 138 -16.74 -5.22 16.15
C ALA A 138 -16.60 -5.16 17.68
N PRO A 139 -15.38 -5.28 18.24
CA PRO A 139 -15.13 -4.86 19.61
C PRO A 139 -15.42 -3.36 19.72
N PHE A 140 -16.28 -2.96 20.67
CA PHE A 140 -16.73 -1.58 20.86
C PHE A 140 -15.61 -0.56 21.14
N ASP A 141 -14.38 -1.02 21.39
CA ASP A 141 -13.33 -0.28 22.09
C ASP A 141 -11.92 -0.61 21.54
N ALA A 142 -11.79 -0.61 20.21
CA ALA A 142 -10.51 -0.79 19.53
C ALA A 142 -9.91 0.56 19.13
N ASP A 143 -8.64 0.78 19.50
CA ASP A 143 -7.90 1.98 19.11
C ASP A 143 -7.47 1.86 17.65
N VAL A 144 -7.96 2.76 16.81
CA VAL A 144 -7.58 2.80 15.40
C VAL A 144 -6.21 3.46 15.28
N VAL A 145 -5.22 2.67 14.90
CA VAL A 145 -3.81 3.08 14.78
C VAL A 145 -3.46 3.22 13.30
N ARG A 146 -2.96 4.40 12.92
CA ARG A 146 -2.53 4.70 11.55
C ARG A 146 -1.19 4.04 11.18
N ASP A 147 -0.23 4.06 12.10
CA ASP A 147 1.08 3.42 11.92
C ASP A 147 1.38 2.52 13.12
N PRO A 148 1.27 1.19 12.97
CA PRO A 148 1.51 0.26 14.06
C PRO A 148 3.00 -0.05 14.26
N TYR A 149 3.95 0.74 13.71
CA TYR A 149 5.38 0.41 13.69
C TYR A 149 5.93 -0.04 15.06
N ASP A 150 5.60 0.65 16.15
CA ASP A 150 6.08 0.28 17.48
C ASP A 150 5.60 -1.11 17.91
N ALA A 151 4.34 -1.45 17.60
CA ALA A 151 3.80 -2.78 17.86
C ALA A 151 4.41 -3.85 16.95
N LEU A 152 4.75 -3.51 15.69
CA LEU A 152 5.47 -4.41 14.79
C LEU A 152 6.91 -4.65 15.27
N LEU A 153 7.55 -3.62 15.81
CA LEU A 153 8.89 -3.71 16.40
C LEU A 153 8.89 -4.62 17.62
N ASP A 154 7.86 -4.57 18.47
CA ASP A 154 7.72 -5.50 19.60
C ASP A 154 7.68 -6.96 19.14
N VAL A 155 6.92 -7.28 18.08
CA VAL A 155 6.85 -8.63 17.49
C VAL A 155 8.22 -9.05 16.95
N ALA A 156 8.92 -8.14 16.25
CA ALA A 156 10.23 -8.40 15.68
C ALA A 156 11.31 -8.62 16.76
N THR A 157 11.29 -7.82 17.82
CA THR A 157 12.23 -7.93 18.95
C THR A 157 11.98 -9.20 19.76
N ASP A 158 10.73 -9.62 19.93
CA ASP A 158 10.41 -10.90 20.57
C ASP A 158 10.87 -12.09 19.71
N PHE A 159 10.63 -12.06 18.40
CA PHE A 159 11.18 -13.07 17.49
C PHE A 159 12.70 -13.16 17.57
N TRP A 160 13.38 -12.00 17.50
CA TRP A 160 14.83 -11.90 17.54
C TRP A 160 15.38 -12.51 18.83
N ARG A 161 14.79 -12.17 19.99
CA ARG A 161 15.18 -12.73 21.30
C ARG A 161 15.01 -14.25 21.37
N ARG A 162 13.98 -14.82 20.74
CA ARG A 162 13.68 -16.26 20.80
C ARG A 162 14.50 -17.11 19.82
N HIS A 163 14.86 -16.57 18.66
CA HIS A 163 15.45 -17.34 17.54
C HIS A 163 16.89 -16.94 17.19
N ILE A 164 17.32 -15.76 17.63
CA ILE A 164 18.65 -15.19 17.37
C ILE A 164 19.26 -14.86 18.73
N ASP A 165 19.47 -15.90 19.54
CA ASP A 165 20.09 -15.76 20.84
C ASP A 165 21.62 -15.58 20.70
N THR A 166 22.21 -14.84 21.63
CA THR A 166 23.65 -14.79 21.92
C THR A 166 24.30 -16.17 22.09
N ALA A 167 23.51 -17.21 22.42
CA ALA A 167 23.94 -18.61 22.43
C ALA A 167 24.26 -19.21 21.04
N MET A 168 23.99 -18.49 19.95
CA MET A 168 24.27 -18.93 18.57
C MET A 168 25.20 -17.97 17.82
N PRO A 169 26.48 -17.83 18.24
CA PRO A 169 27.39 -16.81 17.71
C PRO A 169 27.65 -16.95 16.20
N LEU A 170 27.61 -18.18 15.67
CA LEU A 170 27.76 -18.43 14.24
C LEU A 170 26.55 -17.97 13.41
N VAL A 171 25.34 -18.06 13.95
CA VAL A 171 24.14 -17.53 13.26
C VAL A 171 24.16 -16.01 13.29
N ALA A 172 24.49 -15.41 14.44
CA ALA A 172 24.63 -13.95 14.55
C ALA A 172 25.67 -13.41 13.56
N ALA A 173 26.84 -14.05 13.46
CA ALA A 173 27.86 -13.71 12.46
C ALA A 173 27.37 -13.92 11.02
N ALA A 174 26.54 -14.94 10.76
CA ALA A 174 26.04 -15.26 9.43
C ALA A 174 25.04 -14.23 8.89
N ILE A 175 24.26 -13.61 9.77
CA ILE A 175 23.28 -12.58 9.42
C ILE A 175 23.82 -11.16 9.55
N ASP A 176 25.09 -10.99 9.94
CA ASP A 176 25.72 -9.67 9.97
C ASP A 176 25.71 -9.04 8.58
N GLY A 177 25.32 -7.76 8.52
CA GLY A 177 25.09 -7.03 7.27
C GLY A 177 23.82 -7.40 6.49
N GLU A 178 23.03 -8.40 6.92
CA GLU A 178 21.74 -8.72 6.30
C GLU A 178 20.60 -7.88 6.91
N PRO A 179 19.54 -7.54 6.14
CA PRO A 179 18.38 -6.79 6.62
C PRO A 179 17.46 -7.68 7.47
N LEU A 180 17.97 -8.13 8.62
CA LEU A 180 17.36 -9.08 9.55
C LEU A 180 17.41 -8.60 11.00
N GLN A 181 17.82 -7.35 11.23
CA GLN A 181 17.72 -6.72 12.55
C GLN A 181 16.25 -6.46 12.89
N PRO A 182 15.88 -6.29 14.18
CA PRO A 182 14.48 -6.10 14.57
C PRO A 182 13.76 -4.98 13.79
N ALA A 183 14.45 -3.87 13.52
CA ALA A 183 13.92 -2.77 12.72
C ALA A 183 13.65 -3.17 11.26
N ASP A 184 14.48 -4.02 10.67
CA ASP A 184 14.30 -4.51 9.29
C ASP A 184 13.16 -5.53 9.21
N LEU A 185 13.07 -6.42 10.19
CA LEU A 185 11.99 -7.40 10.30
C LEU A 185 10.64 -6.69 10.50
N ALA A 186 10.56 -5.65 11.33
CA ALA A 186 9.37 -4.83 11.50
C ALA A 186 8.96 -4.13 10.18
N ARG A 187 9.92 -3.58 9.43
CA ARG A 187 9.67 -2.98 8.11
C ARG A 187 9.18 -4.02 7.09
N LEU A 188 9.74 -5.22 7.12
CA LEU A 188 9.31 -6.34 6.28
C LEU A 188 7.86 -6.72 6.61
N LEU A 189 7.52 -6.86 7.90
CA LEU A 189 6.16 -7.15 8.34
C LEU A 189 5.17 -6.04 7.97
N SER A 190 5.56 -4.77 8.07
CA SER A 190 4.73 -3.65 7.59
C SER A 190 4.37 -3.75 6.10
N ARG A 191 5.27 -4.30 5.27
CA ARG A 191 4.98 -4.53 3.83
C ARG A 191 4.09 -5.75 3.63
N LEU A 192 4.30 -6.81 4.40
CA LEU A 192 3.51 -8.05 4.31
C LEU A 192 2.10 -7.88 4.83
N ALA A 193 1.91 -7.09 5.90
CA ALA A 193 0.59 -6.76 6.43
C ALA A 193 -0.29 -6.05 5.37
N ARG A 194 0.33 -5.22 4.53
CA ARG A 194 -0.35 -4.53 3.40
C ARG A 194 -0.54 -5.41 2.17
N HIS A 195 0.27 -6.46 2.02
CA HIS A 195 0.26 -7.34 0.85
C HIS A 195 0.46 -8.80 1.27
N PRO A 196 -0.58 -9.46 1.82
CA PRO A 196 -0.50 -10.84 2.32
C PRO A 196 -0.03 -11.87 1.29
N GLN A 197 -0.23 -11.57 0.01
CA GLN A 197 0.12 -12.40 -1.15
C GLN A 197 1.61 -12.36 -1.53
N LEU A 198 2.43 -11.50 -0.91
CA LEU A 198 3.86 -11.43 -1.21
C LEU A 198 4.56 -12.74 -0.81
N ARG A 199 5.40 -13.24 -1.71
CA ARG A 199 6.32 -14.36 -1.46
C ARG A 199 7.72 -13.82 -1.25
N ILE A 200 8.42 -14.32 -0.22
CA ILE A 200 9.82 -14.01 0.00
C ILE A 200 10.67 -14.99 -0.79
N LEU A 201 11.60 -14.44 -1.57
CA LEU A 201 12.60 -15.21 -2.31
C LEU A 201 14.00 -14.88 -1.79
N PRO A 202 14.94 -15.84 -1.76
CA PRO A 202 14.73 -17.26 -2.07
C PRO A 202 13.91 -17.98 -0.98
N GLU A 203 13.19 -19.03 -1.38
CA GLU A 203 12.43 -19.87 -0.44
C GLU A 203 13.35 -20.74 0.40
N ALA A 204 12.95 -21.02 1.63
CA ALA A 204 13.67 -21.93 2.51
C ALA A 204 13.58 -23.37 1.98
N THR A 205 14.73 -24.01 1.78
CA THR A 205 14.80 -25.41 1.33
C THR A 205 14.78 -26.40 2.50
N GLN A 206 14.91 -25.92 3.73
CA GLN A 206 14.99 -26.72 4.94
C GLN A 206 14.63 -25.90 6.18
N PRO A 207 14.30 -26.53 7.32
CA PRO A 207 14.08 -25.83 8.59
C PRO A 207 15.34 -25.12 9.12
N LEU A 208 15.14 -24.07 9.92
CA LEU A 208 16.21 -23.24 10.48
C LEU A 208 17.20 -24.06 11.32
N GLU A 209 16.74 -25.05 12.08
CA GLU A 209 17.59 -25.91 12.91
C GLU A 209 18.49 -26.81 12.06
N VAL A 210 18.00 -27.26 10.91
CA VAL A 210 18.78 -28.04 9.94
C VAL A 210 19.79 -27.16 9.25
N ALA A 211 19.39 -25.95 8.82
CA ALA A 211 20.29 -24.99 8.20
C ALA A 211 21.42 -24.57 9.13
N THR A 212 21.10 -24.29 10.39
CA THR A 212 22.07 -23.95 11.43
C THR A 212 23.08 -25.06 11.65
N ARG A 213 22.63 -26.31 11.82
CA ARG A 213 23.54 -27.46 12.02
C ARG A 213 24.45 -27.69 10.80
N ARG A 214 23.92 -27.51 9.59
CA ARG A 214 24.71 -27.59 8.35
C ARG A 214 25.76 -26.48 8.29
N LEU A 215 25.42 -25.25 8.66
CA LEU A 215 26.37 -24.15 8.73
C LEU A 215 27.47 -24.43 9.76
N ALA A 216 27.12 -24.88 10.97
CA ALA A 216 28.10 -25.25 11.99
C ALA A 216 29.06 -26.35 11.53
N THR A 217 28.53 -27.38 10.88
CA THR A 217 29.34 -28.49 10.34
C THR A 217 30.25 -28.01 9.21
N ALA A 218 29.74 -27.20 8.27
CA ALA A 218 30.53 -26.66 7.18
C ALA A 218 31.63 -25.72 7.68
N TYR A 219 31.30 -24.86 8.65
CA TYR A 219 32.23 -23.93 9.27
C TYR A 219 33.39 -24.64 9.97
N ALA A 220 33.08 -25.65 10.80
CA ALA A 220 34.10 -26.45 11.49
C ALA A 220 35.03 -27.16 10.50
N ARG A 221 34.47 -27.78 9.44
CA ARG A 221 35.27 -28.44 8.40
C ARG A 221 36.16 -27.48 7.62
N ALA A 222 35.68 -26.26 7.35
CA ALA A 222 36.49 -25.24 6.68
C ALA A 222 37.63 -24.75 7.58
N LEU A 223 37.38 -24.54 8.88
CA LEU A 223 38.44 -24.18 9.83
C LEU A 223 39.46 -25.31 10.01
N ASP A 224 39.04 -26.56 10.08
CA ASP A 224 39.96 -27.69 10.20
C ASP A 224 40.85 -27.85 8.95
N ALA A 225 40.29 -27.64 7.75
CA ALA A 225 41.06 -27.62 6.51
C ALA A 225 42.07 -26.44 6.49
N TRP A 226 41.68 -25.26 6.98
CA TRP A 226 42.62 -24.14 7.13
C TRP A 226 43.69 -24.41 8.20
N ARG A 227 43.36 -25.10 9.29
CA ARG A 227 44.34 -25.47 10.31
C ARG A 227 45.43 -26.39 9.76
N GLN A 228 45.07 -27.30 8.85
CA GLN A 228 46.00 -28.24 8.24
C GLN A 228 46.88 -27.57 7.18
N ASP A 229 46.28 -26.78 6.28
CA ASP A 229 46.95 -26.32 5.07
C ASP A 229 47.14 -24.79 4.98
N GLY A 230 46.66 -24.02 5.95
CA GLY A 230 46.65 -22.55 5.95
C GLY A 230 48.03 -21.92 5.73
N ALA A 231 49.07 -22.50 6.33
CA ALA A 231 50.46 -22.06 6.15
C ALA A 231 50.95 -22.17 4.69
N THR A 232 50.37 -23.09 3.91
CA THR A 232 50.65 -23.27 2.48
C THR A 232 49.69 -22.44 1.62
N LEU A 233 48.41 -22.39 2.02
CA LEU A 233 47.35 -21.70 1.28
C LEU A 233 47.50 -20.18 1.31
N HIS A 234 47.92 -19.60 2.43
CA HIS A 234 48.09 -18.14 2.54
C HIS A 234 49.16 -17.59 1.56
N PRO A 235 50.39 -18.12 1.50
CA PRO A 235 51.37 -17.73 0.47
C PRO A 235 50.88 -17.99 -0.96
N LEU A 236 50.18 -19.10 -1.19
CA LEU A 236 49.64 -19.47 -2.50
C LEU A 236 48.59 -18.45 -2.96
N LEU A 237 47.65 -18.06 -2.09
CA LEU A 237 46.65 -17.03 -2.38
C LEU A 237 47.27 -15.64 -2.48
N ARG A 238 48.28 -15.31 -1.68
CA ARG A 238 48.96 -14.01 -1.69
C ARG A 238 49.75 -13.78 -2.98
N SER A 239 50.54 -14.76 -3.40
CA SER A 239 51.48 -14.66 -4.54
C SER A 239 50.91 -15.13 -5.87
N SER A 240 49.67 -15.64 -5.91
CA SER A 240 49.08 -16.18 -7.14
C SER A 240 49.07 -15.15 -8.27
N PRO A 241 49.77 -15.42 -9.40
CA PRO A 241 49.75 -14.55 -10.59
C PRO A 241 48.44 -14.67 -11.37
N SER A 242 47.68 -15.74 -11.12
CA SER A 242 46.43 -16.09 -11.81
C SER A 242 45.25 -15.22 -11.40
N LEU A 243 45.24 -14.65 -10.19
CA LEU A 243 44.10 -13.89 -9.65
C LEU A 243 44.19 -12.39 -10.01
N LYS A 244 43.03 -11.78 -10.29
CA LYS A 244 42.88 -10.32 -10.47
C LYS A 244 43.05 -9.60 -9.12
N ARG A 245 43.66 -8.41 -9.12
CA ARG A 245 44.03 -7.65 -7.89
C ARG A 245 43.63 -6.18 -7.88
N ASP A 246 43.13 -5.67 -9.00
CA ASP A 246 43.10 -4.24 -9.38
C ASP A 246 41.69 -3.62 -9.40
N LYS A 247 40.65 -4.33 -8.91
CA LYS A 247 39.26 -3.86 -8.92
C LYS A 247 38.65 -3.86 -7.52
N SER A 248 37.63 -3.03 -7.29
CA SER A 248 36.85 -3.00 -6.03
C SER A 248 36.17 -4.34 -5.71
N SER A 249 36.02 -5.23 -6.70
CA SER A 249 35.53 -6.59 -6.54
C SER A 249 36.63 -7.65 -6.60
N ALA A 250 37.91 -7.26 -6.54
CA ALA A 250 39.06 -8.17 -6.52
C ALA A 250 39.35 -8.69 -5.10
N LEU A 251 40.39 -9.52 -4.99
CA LEU A 251 40.94 -9.99 -3.72
C LEU A 251 42.34 -9.37 -3.53
N PRO A 252 42.45 -8.10 -3.07
CA PRO A 252 43.73 -7.43 -2.84
C PRO A 252 44.60 -8.21 -1.85
N ILE A 253 45.92 -8.00 -1.93
CA ILE A 253 46.90 -8.69 -1.09
C ILE A 253 46.63 -8.42 0.41
N GLU A 254 46.32 -7.17 0.77
CA GLU A 254 45.99 -6.78 2.15
C GLU A 254 44.72 -7.47 2.67
N LEU A 255 43.73 -7.69 1.79
CA LEU A 255 42.51 -8.40 2.16
C LEU A 255 42.77 -9.89 2.36
N VAL A 256 43.65 -10.50 1.55
CA VAL A 256 44.09 -11.89 1.76
C VAL A 256 44.72 -12.05 3.15
N ASP A 257 45.60 -11.13 3.55
CA ASP A 257 46.24 -11.17 4.87
C ASP A 257 45.22 -10.97 5.99
N THR A 258 44.29 -10.03 5.80
CA THR A 258 43.22 -9.75 6.77
C THR A 258 42.34 -10.98 6.97
N HIS A 259 41.97 -11.65 5.89
CA HIS A 259 41.17 -12.88 5.90
C HIS A 259 41.92 -14.05 6.53
N ALA A 260 43.20 -14.24 6.20
CA ALA A 260 44.06 -15.24 6.83
C ALA A 260 44.17 -15.02 8.35
N ALA A 261 44.45 -13.79 8.77
CA ALA A 261 44.53 -13.42 10.18
C ALA A 261 43.18 -13.55 10.92
N ALA A 262 42.05 -13.34 10.23
CA ALA A 262 40.73 -13.58 10.79
C ALA A 262 40.49 -15.08 11.06
N LEU A 263 40.87 -15.95 10.11
CA LEU A 263 40.79 -17.41 10.29
C LEU A 263 41.71 -17.90 11.42
N GLU A 264 42.94 -17.39 11.49
CA GLU A 264 43.88 -17.71 12.57
C GLU A 264 43.38 -17.30 13.95
N ARG A 265 42.84 -16.08 14.07
CA ARG A 265 42.24 -15.60 15.33
C ARG A 265 41.02 -16.43 15.73
N ALA A 266 40.18 -16.83 14.78
CA ALA A 266 39.03 -17.69 15.06
C ALA A 266 39.47 -19.05 15.63
N MET A 267 40.54 -19.63 15.10
CA MET A 267 41.10 -20.89 15.60
C MET A 267 41.72 -20.76 16.98
N SER A 268 42.41 -19.65 17.29
CA SER A 268 43.11 -19.47 18.57
C SER A 268 42.18 -19.08 19.71
N THR A 269 41.16 -18.26 19.43
CA THR A 269 40.23 -17.75 20.44
C THR A 269 38.96 -18.58 20.57
N GLY A 270 38.66 -19.43 19.59
CA GLY A 270 37.37 -20.13 19.48
C GLY A 270 36.16 -19.21 19.24
N SER A 271 36.40 -17.91 19.06
CA SER A 271 35.35 -16.90 18.87
C SER A 271 34.92 -16.83 17.41
N VAL A 272 33.61 -16.71 17.18
CA VAL A 272 33.04 -16.59 15.84
C VAL A 272 32.74 -15.13 15.55
N HIS A 273 33.25 -14.62 14.43
CA HIS A 273 33.06 -13.25 13.97
C HIS A 273 32.65 -13.22 12.49
N SER A 274 31.88 -12.22 12.07
CA SER A 274 31.38 -12.09 10.68
C SER A 274 32.51 -12.05 9.65
N SER A 275 33.62 -11.39 9.98
CA SER A 275 34.83 -11.35 9.15
C SER A 275 35.38 -12.74 8.76
N VAL A 276 35.13 -13.78 9.58
CA VAL A 276 35.55 -15.15 9.26
C VAL A 276 34.68 -15.74 8.15
N LEU A 277 33.37 -15.46 8.20
CA LEU A 277 32.44 -15.89 7.16
C LEU A 277 32.64 -15.08 5.87
N GLU A 278 33.02 -13.80 5.97
CA GLU A 278 33.47 -13.00 4.83
C GLU A 278 34.71 -13.59 4.17
N ALA A 279 35.73 -13.94 4.96
CA ALA A 279 36.92 -14.62 4.48
C ALA A 279 36.58 -15.92 3.74
N MET A 280 35.72 -16.77 4.33
CA MET A 280 35.27 -18.01 3.71
C MET A 280 34.43 -17.76 2.45
N THR A 281 33.70 -16.65 2.36
CA THR A 281 32.96 -16.28 1.14
C THR A 281 33.91 -15.88 0.02
N ASP A 282 34.95 -15.10 0.34
CA ASP A 282 35.93 -14.64 -0.64
C ASP A 282 36.88 -15.75 -1.13
N PHE A 283 37.15 -16.74 -0.27
CA PHE A 283 37.95 -17.93 -0.60
C PHE A 283 37.14 -19.09 -1.19
N ALA A 284 35.82 -18.94 -1.37
CA ALA A 284 34.99 -19.96 -1.99
C ALA A 284 35.44 -20.26 -3.44
N SER A 285 35.37 -21.52 -3.85
CA SER A 285 35.88 -21.96 -5.16
C SER A 285 35.21 -21.23 -6.32
N SER A 286 33.88 -21.00 -6.28
CA SER A 286 33.18 -20.22 -7.31
C SER A 286 33.67 -18.76 -7.40
N ARG A 287 33.98 -18.14 -6.26
CA ARG A 287 34.50 -16.78 -6.18
C ARG A 287 35.91 -16.69 -6.76
N LEU A 288 36.79 -17.62 -6.41
CA LEU A 288 38.13 -17.70 -6.97
C LEU A 288 38.10 -17.90 -8.49
N VAL A 289 37.20 -18.74 -9.01
CA VAL A 289 37.00 -18.90 -10.47
C VAL A 289 36.66 -17.57 -11.14
N ALA A 290 35.73 -16.78 -10.57
CA ALA A 290 35.36 -15.47 -11.10
C ALA A 290 36.54 -14.46 -11.08
N LEU A 291 37.43 -14.60 -10.09
CA LEU A 291 38.60 -13.76 -9.90
C LEU A 291 39.82 -14.19 -10.72
N THR A 292 39.82 -15.40 -11.30
CA THR A 292 40.90 -15.86 -12.17
C THR A 292 40.94 -15.06 -13.47
N LYS A 293 42.15 -14.69 -13.90
CA LYS A 293 42.40 -14.03 -15.20
C LYS A 293 42.11 -15.00 -16.34
N ALA A 294 41.70 -14.46 -17.49
CA ALA A 294 41.44 -15.28 -18.68
C ALA A 294 42.66 -16.16 -19.02
N LYS A 295 42.41 -17.42 -19.39
CA LYS A 295 43.45 -18.41 -19.75
C LYS A 295 44.46 -18.76 -18.64
N LYS A 296 44.15 -18.45 -17.37
CA LYS A 296 44.94 -18.88 -16.21
C LYS A 296 44.21 -19.98 -15.44
N ILE A 297 44.97 -20.77 -14.70
CA ILE A 297 44.44 -21.86 -13.87
C ILE A 297 44.03 -21.28 -12.52
N THR A 298 42.80 -21.59 -12.10
CA THR A 298 42.28 -21.22 -10.78
C THR A 298 42.95 -22.07 -9.71
N PRO A 299 43.38 -21.48 -8.59
CA PRO A 299 43.81 -22.23 -7.42
C PRO A 299 42.74 -23.24 -6.97
N GLN A 300 43.15 -24.50 -6.78
CA GLN A 300 42.27 -25.58 -6.33
C GLN A 300 42.79 -26.17 -5.03
N HIS A 301 41.89 -26.39 -4.07
CA HIS A 301 42.17 -27.01 -2.79
C HIS A 301 40.85 -27.39 -2.12
N GLU A 302 40.84 -28.44 -1.30
CA GLU A 302 39.64 -28.87 -0.57
C GLU A 302 39.04 -27.73 0.27
N PHE A 303 39.90 -26.91 0.89
CA PHE A 303 39.50 -25.72 1.65
C PHE A 303 38.55 -24.79 0.87
N PHE A 304 38.81 -24.53 -0.41
CA PHE A 304 37.97 -23.64 -1.22
C PHE A 304 36.57 -24.21 -1.47
N ASP A 305 36.46 -25.54 -1.58
CA ASP A 305 35.16 -26.22 -1.71
C ASP A 305 34.42 -26.31 -0.37
N ARG A 306 35.15 -26.41 0.75
CA ARG A 306 34.57 -26.25 2.10
C ARG A 306 34.03 -24.83 2.30
N CYS A 307 34.76 -23.81 1.83
CA CYS A 307 34.30 -22.42 1.79
C CYS A 307 33.03 -22.21 0.95
N GLU A 308 32.90 -22.89 -0.21
CA GLU A 308 31.67 -22.91 -0.99
C GLU A 308 30.51 -23.54 -0.20
N SER A 309 30.78 -24.64 0.52
CA SER A 309 29.79 -25.29 1.38
C SER A 309 29.31 -24.36 2.52
N VAL A 310 30.21 -23.58 3.11
CA VAL A 310 29.88 -22.55 4.11
C VAL A 310 28.99 -21.47 3.49
N SER A 311 29.34 -20.96 2.31
CA SER A 311 28.57 -19.92 1.60
C SER A 311 27.16 -20.40 1.23
N SER A 312 27.03 -21.66 0.80
CA SER A 312 25.74 -22.30 0.55
C SER A 312 24.91 -22.46 1.83
N ALA A 313 25.52 -22.96 2.91
CA ALA A 313 24.85 -23.13 4.19
C ALA A 313 24.42 -21.79 4.80
N ARG A 314 25.25 -20.74 4.70
CA ARG A 314 24.92 -19.37 5.15
C ARG A 314 23.68 -18.84 4.44
N ARG A 315 23.63 -18.94 3.10
CA ARG A 315 22.44 -18.56 2.31
C ARG A 315 21.19 -19.33 2.75
N SER A 316 21.33 -20.61 3.05
CA SER A 316 20.22 -21.42 3.55
C SER A 316 19.74 -21.01 4.94
N VAL A 317 20.64 -20.63 5.86
CA VAL A 317 20.26 -20.07 7.18
C VAL A 317 19.47 -18.78 7.00
N ILE A 318 19.94 -17.85 6.16
CA ILE A 318 19.27 -16.57 5.88
C ILE A 318 17.86 -16.81 5.32
N ALA A 319 17.72 -17.69 4.33
CA ALA A 319 16.43 -18.03 3.73
C ALA A 319 15.47 -18.68 4.76
N SER A 320 15.99 -19.62 5.55
CA SER A 320 15.22 -20.32 6.59
C SER A 320 14.76 -19.35 7.68
N LEU A 321 15.63 -18.45 8.13
CA LEU A 321 15.31 -17.46 9.15
C LEU A 321 14.24 -16.47 8.69
N ARG A 322 14.30 -16.02 7.43
CA ARG A 322 13.25 -15.19 6.81
C ARG A 322 11.90 -15.93 6.80
N GLN A 323 11.90 -17.22 6.47
CA GLN A 323 10.69 -18.03 6.46
C GLN A 323 10.14 -18.26 7.88
N THR A 324 11.00 -18.58 8.85
CA THR A 324 10.59 -18.72 10.26
C THR A 324 10.03 -17.41 10.81
N TRP A 325 10.61 -16.26 10.47
CA TRP A 325 10.06 -14.94 10.81
C TRP A 325 8.65 -14.75 10.23
N LEU A 326 8.43 -15.09 8.96
CA LEU A 326 7.12 -14.98 8.32
C LEU A 326 6.06 -15.80 9.06
N ASP A 327 6.37 -17.05 9.34
CA ASP A 327 5.42 -17.98 9.97
C ASP A 327 5.11 -17.56 11.41
N TYR A 328 6.13 -17.07 12.13
CA TYR A 328 5.98 -16.45 13.45
C TYR A 328 5.09 -15.21 13.37
N ALA A 329 5.42 -14.26 12.50
CA ALA A 329 4.71 -12.98 12.39
C ALA A 329 3.25 -13.16 11.95
N ARG A 330 2.95 -14.13 11.08
CA ARG A 330 1.56 -14.47 10.68
C ARG A 330 0.68 -14.90 11.85
N THR A 331 1.28 -15.44 12.91
CA THR A 331 0.56 -15.91 14.09
C THR A 331 0.55 -14.85 15.18
N GLU A 332 1.71 -14.25 15.47
CA GLU A 332 1.90 -13.33 16.59
C GLU A 332 1.34 -11.94 16.31
N TRP A 333 1.38 -11.45 15.06
CA TRP A 333 0.83 -10.13 14.75
C TRP A 333 -0.69 -10.05 15.01
N PRO A 334 -1.52 -10.98 14.51
CA PRO A 334 -2.94 -11.02 14.88
C PRO A 334 -3.19 -11.17 16.38
N SER A 335 -2.41 -12.00 17.08
CA SER A 335 -2.52 -12.21 18.52
C SER A 335 -2.21 -10.95 19.33
N LEU A 336 -1.14 -10.23 18.97
CA LEU A 336 -0.75 -8.98 19.60
C LEU A 336 -1.79 -7.88 19.34
N LYS A 337 -2.33 -7.78 18.12
CA LYS A 337 -3.43 -6.86 17.83
C LYS A 337 -4.65 -7.13 18.70
N ALA A 338 -5.06 -8.38 18.83
CA ALA A 338 -6.21 -8.77 19.64
C ALA A 338 -6.01 -8.45 21.13
N SER A 339 -4.84 -8.80 21.70
CA SER A 339 -4.54 -8.56 23.11
C SER A 339 -4.44 -7.07 23.47
N ARG A 340 -3.92 -6.25 22.55
CA ARG A 340 -3.79 -4.78 22.74
C ARG A 340 -4.98 -3.98 22.19
N ARG A 341 -6.01 -4.65 21.64
CA ARG A 341 -7.16 -4.02 20.96
C ARG A 341 -6.74 -3.02 19.86
N ILE A 342 -5.65 -3.30 19.17
CA ILE A 342 -5.16 -2.48 18.05
C ILE A 342 -5.96 -2.81 16.80
N MET A 343 -6.44 -1.79 16.11
CA MET A 343 -7.06 -1.89 14.80
C MET A 343 -6.30 -1.02 13.81
N THR A 344 -5.75 -1.61 12.74
CA THR A 344 -5.16 -0.80 11.67
C THR A 344 -6.21 -0.27 10.71
N PHE A 345 -5.83 0.67 9.86
CA PHE A 345 -6.68 1.12 8.75
C PHE A 345 -7.02 -0.01 7.77
N ASP A 346 -6.07 -0.90 7.48
CA ASP A 346 -6.33 -2.06 6.63
C ASP A 346 -7.32 -3.03 7.30
N ASP A 347 -7.15 -3.30 8.61
CA ASP A 347 -8.07 -4.15 9.38
C ASP A 347 -9.51 -3.61 9.35
N LEU A 348 -9.64 -2.28 9.39
CA LEU A 348 -10.94 -1.62 9.35
C LEU A 348 -11.65 -1.87 8.02
N LEU A 349 -10.93 -1.77 6.90
CA LEU A 349 -11.47 -2.04 5.57
C LEU A 349 -11.79 -3.53 5.41
N GLU A 350 -10.90 -4.42 5.84
CA GLU A 350 -11.10 -5.88 5.76
C GLU A 350 -12.31 -6.33 6.58
N ARG A 351 -12.49 -5.76 7.77
CA ARG A 351 -13.67 -6.02 8.62
C ARG A 351 -14.95 -5.51 7.99
N MET A 352 -14.95 -4.29 7.46
CA MET A 352 -16.12 -3.74 6.77
C MET A 352 -16.51 -4.62 5.58
N ASP A 353 -15.54 -5.01 4.76
CA ASP A 353 -15.79 -5.89 3.63
C ASP A 353 -16.32 -7.26 4.05
N SER A 354 -15.73 -7.85 5.09
CA SER A 354 -16.16 -9.14 5.65
C SER A 354 -17.58 -9.05 6.22
N ALA A 355 -17.91 -7.99 6.95
CA ALA A 355 -19.26 -7.76 7.47
C ALA A 355 -20.29 -7.60 6.34
N LEU A 356 -19.90 -6.96 5.23
CA LEU A 356 -20.73 -6.82 4.03
C LEU A 356 -20.82 -8.09 3.16
N ALA A 357 -20.04 -9.13 3.45
CA ALA A 357 -20.10 -10.45 2.81
C ALA A 357 -20.61 -11.57 3.73
N GLY A 358 -20.70 -11.30 5.04
CA GLY A 358 -21.02 -12.30 6.04
C GLY A 358 -22.53 -12.55 6.23
N PRO A 359 -22.90 -13.36 7.24
CA PRO A 359 -24.29 -13.74 7.50
C PRO A 359 -25.24 -12.56 7.78
N ARG A 360 -24.71 -11.43 8.28
CA ARG A 360 -25.47 -10.21 8.61
C ARG A 360 -25.35 -9.12 7.54
N ALA A 361 -24.79 -9.45 6.37
CA ALA A 361 -24.55 -8.49 5.30
C ALA A 361 -25.80 -7.72 4.88
N GLU A 362 -26.94 -8.41 4.70
CA GLU A 362 -28.20 -7.76 4.29
C GLU A 362 -28.68 -6.72 5.31
N ALA A 363 -28.59 -7.03 6.60
CA ALA A 363 -28.96 -6.12 7.68
C ALA A 363 -28.06 -4.87 7.68
N LEU A 364 -26.74 -5.07 7.62
CA LEU A 364 -25.78 -3.97 7.57
C LEU A 364 -25.99 -3.09 6.32
N GLN A 365 -26.12 -3.71 5.14
CA GLN A 365 -26.40 -2.99 3.90
C GLN A 365 -27.72 -2.20 3.99
N ALA A 366 -28.77 -2.78 4.55
CA ALA A 366 -30.06 -2.12 4.72
C ALA A 366 -29.97 -0.90 5.64
N VAL A 367 -29.25 -1.00 6.77
CA VAL A 367 -29.04 0.14 7.66
C VAL A 367 -28.20 1.23 6.99
N LEU A 368 -27.12 0.87 6.30
CA LEU A 368 -26.28 1.85 5.61
C LEU A 368 -27.03 2.57 4.47
N ARG A 369 -27.84 1.84 3.70
CA ARG A 369 -28.73 2.40 2.66
C ARG A 369 -29.84 3.28 3.27
N ARG A 370 -30.36 2.91 4.43
CA ARG A 370 -31.31 3.75 5.17
C ARG A 370 -30.65 5.06 5.61
N ASN A 371 -29.42 4.99 6.12
CA ASN A 371 -28.71 6.17 6.62
C ASN A 371 -28.22 7.06 5.47
N TYR A 372 -27.73 6.49 4.37
CA TYR A 372 -27.15 7.21 3.25
C TYR A 372 -27.85 6.87 1.94
N ALA A 373 -28.52 7.84 1.33
CA ALA A 373 -29.19 7.68 0.04
C ALA A 373 -28.26 7.96 -1.15
N ALA A 374 -27.23 8.77 -0.94
CA ALA A 374 -26.25 9.14 -1.95
C ALA A 374 -24.82 9.03 -1.42
N ALA A 375 -23.92 8.45 -2.21
CA ALA A 375 -22.50 8.31 -1.95
C ALA A 375 -21.67 8.89 -3.10
N LEU A 376 -20.84 9.89 -2.80
CA LEU A 376 -19.92 10.52 -3.75
C LEU A 376 -18.49 10.15 -3.36
N ILE A 377 -17.79 9.43 -4.22
CA ILE A 377 -16.44 8.94 -3.99
C ILE A 377 -15.47 9.81 -4.79
N ASP A 378 -14.79 10.72 -4.10
CA ASP A 378 -13.74 11.57 -4.68
C ASP A 378 -12.38 10.84 -4.71
N GLU A 379 -11.51 11.25 -5.62
CA GLU A 379 -10.21 10.61 -5.90
C GLU A 379 -10.34 9.11 -6.17
N PHE A 380 -11.38 8.69 -6.90
CA PHE A 380 -11.69 7.27 -7.10
C PHE A 380 -10.55 6.49 -7.79
N GLN A 381 -9.70 7.14 -8.57
CA GLN A 381 -8.51 6.51 -9.17
C GLN A 381 -7.49 5.99 -8.15
N ASP A 382 -7.52 6.49 -6.91
CA ASP A 382 -6.59 6.12 -5.84
C ASP A 382 -7.17 5.06 -4.88
N THR A 383 -8.27 4.42 -5.28
CA THR A 383 -8.90 3.32 -4.53
C THR A 383 -8.29 1.96 -4.86
N ASP A 384 -8.52 0.99 -3.98
CA ASP A 384 -8.10 -0.40 -4.14
C ASP A 384 -9.34 -1.33 -4.31
N PRO A 385 -9.16 -2.63 -4.65
CA PRO A 385 -10.27 -3.54 -4.87
C PRO A 385 -11.18 -3.74 -3.65
N LEU A 386 -10.65 -3.59 -2.44
CA LEU A 386 -11.40 -3.74 -1.18
C LEU A 386 -12.32 -2.53 -0.98
N GLN A 387 -11.78 -1.31 -1.11
CA GLN A 387 -12.55 -0.08 -1.00
C GLN A 387 -13.66 0.01 -2.06
N TYR A 388 -13.36 -0.33 -3.31
CA TYR A 388 -14.35 -0.38 -4.39
C TYR A 388 -15.49 -1.35 -4.08
N ARG A 389 -15.15 -2.55 -3.59
CA ARG A 389 -16.14 -3.59 -3.25
C ARG A 389 -17.05 -3.19 -2.10
N ILE A 390 -16.54 -2.48 -1.09
CA ILE A 390 -17.35 -1.94 0.01
C ILE A 390 -18.44 -1.03 -0.54
N PHE A 391 -18.09 -0.03 -1.36
CA PHE A 391 -19.08 0.91 -1.91
C PHE A 391 -20.02 0.25 -2.92
N GLN A 392 -19.54 -0.69 -3.73
CA GLN A 392 -20.39 -1.51 -4.60
C GLN A 392 -21.45 -2.28 -3.81
N ARG A 393 -21.04 -3.05 -2.80
CA ARG A 393 -21.97 -3.86 -1.98
C ARG A 393 -23.03 -3.02 -1.30
N VAL A 394 -22.69 -1.80 -0.85
CA VAL A 394 -23.64 -0.94 -0.15
C VAL A 394 -24.51 -0.15 -1.13
N PHE A 395 -23.93 0.56 -2.10
CA PHE A 395 -24.64 1.64 -2.81
C PHE A 395 -24.92 1.36 -4.29
N ALA A 396 -24.39 0.30 -4.89
CA ALA A 396 -24.65 -0.02 -6.30
C ALA A 396 -26.01 -0.69 -6.52
N VAL A 397 -27.08 0.02 -6.14
CA VAL A 397 -28.48 -0.40 -6.29
C VAL A 397 -29.27 0.70 -6.99
N ALA A 398 -30.32 0.32 -7.73
CA ALA A 398 -31.09 1.26 -8.56
C ALA A 398 -31.81 2.38 -7.79
N THR A 399 -31.93 2.26 -6.46
CA THR A 399 -32.61 3.23 -5.60
C THR A 399 -31.70 4.32 -5.02
N HIS A 400 -30.38 4.17 -5.18
CA HIS A 400 -29.37 5.05 -4.57
C HIS A 400 -28.56 5.79 -5.63
N TRP A 401 -27.87 6.85 -5.22
CA TRP A 401 -26.87 7.50 -6.07
C TRP A 401 -25.48 7.07 -5.62
N LEU A 402 -24.74 6.40 -6.50
CA LEU A 402 -23.33 6.11 -6.28
C LEU A 402 -22.51 6.78 -7.38
N MET A 403 -21.71 7.78 -7.02
CA MET A 403 -20.94 8.55 -7.98
C MET A 403 -19.44 8.36 -7.73
N TYR A 404 -18.76 7.74 -8.68
CA TYR A 404 -17.31 7.65 -8.72
C TYR A 404 -16.75 8.85 -9.46
N ILE A 405 -15.86 9.61 -8.82
CA ILE A 405 -15.36 10.88 -9.35
C ILE A 405 -13.84 10.85 -9.26
N GLY A 406 -13.17 10.97 -10.40
CA GLY A 406 -11.72 10.84 -10.44
C GLY A 406 -11.12 11.01 -11.83
N ASP A 407 -9.81 10.78 -11.92
CA ASP A 407 -9.07 10.83 -13.19
C ASP A 407 -8.04 9.69 -13.24
N PRO A 408 -8.21 8.69 -14.13
CA PRO A 408 -7.26 7.58 -14.24
C PRO A 408 -5.85 8.06 -14.62
N LYS A 409 -5.74 9.23 -15.30
CA LYS A 409 -4.45 9.84 -15.67
C LYS A 409 -3.65 10.35 -14.47
N GLN A 410 -4.27 10.44 -13.30
CA GLN A 410 -3.67 10.95 -12.07
C GLN A 410 -3.41 9.85 -11.03
N SER A 411 -3.65 8.57 -11.37
CA SER A 411 -3.36 7.43 -10.49
C SER A 411 -1.85 7.25 -10.30
N ILE A 412 -1.30 7.83 -9.23
CA ILE A 412 0.14 7.80 -8.90
C ILE A 412 0.45 7.10 -7.55
N TYR A 413 -0.56 6.67 -6.81
CA TYR A 413 -0.41 6.07 -5.48
C TYR A 413 -0.28 4.54 -5.49
N GLY A 414 0.21 3.93 -6.58
CA GLY A 414 0.40 2.47 -6.67
C GLY A 414 1.27 1.89 -5.55
N PHE A 415 2.24 2.65 -5.05
CA PHE A 415 3.07 2.27 -3.90
C PHE A 415 2.33 2.23 -2.55
N ARG A 416 1.09 2.75 -2.48
CA ARG A 416 0.18 2.70 -1.32
C ARG A 416 -0.96 1.71 -1.51
N GLY A 417 -0.96 0.92 -2.58
CA GLY A 417 -1.99 -0.08 -2.86
C GLY A 417 -3.12 0.39 -3.77
N ALA A 418 -3.13 1.66 -4.21
CA ALA A 418 -4.08 2.12 -5.22
C ALA A 418 -3.91 1.31 -6.52
N ASP A 419 -5.03 0.89 -7.10
CA ASP A 419 -5.04 -0.01 -8.24
C ASP A 419 -5.83 0.58 -9.41
N LEU A 420 -5.12 0.97 -10.47
CA LEU A 420 -5.74 1.46 -11.70
C LEU A 420 -6.67 0.40 -12.32
N PHE A 421 -6.40 -0.90 -12.13
CA PHE A 421 -7.29 -1.95 -12.65
C PHE A 421 -8.66 -1.92 -11.97
N THR A 422 -8.74 -1.57 -10.69
CA THR A 422 -10.00 -1.33 -9.97
C THR A 422 -10.82 -0.21 -10.61
N TYR A 423 -10.18 0.90 -10.97
CA TYR A 423 -10.85 1.98 -11.71
C TYR A 423 -11.37 1.50 -13.07
N LEU A 424 -10.55 0.75 -13.82
CA LEU A 424 -10.93 0.23 -15.14
C LEU A 424 -12.07 -0.81 -15.05
N GLU A 425 -12.10 -1.62 -13.99
CA GLU A 425 -13.18 -2.55 -13.70
C GLU A 425 -14.49 -1.80 -13.45
N ALA A 426 -14.46 -0.78 -12.59
CA ALA A 426 -15.62 0.07 -12.30
C ALA A 426 -16.14 0.78 -13.56
N LYS A 427 -15.23 1.33 -14.38
CA LYS A 427 -15.57 1.92 -15.67
C LYS A 427 -16.23 0.91 -16.60
N SER A 428 -15.67 -0.29 -16.69
CA SER A 428 -16.25 -1.38 -17.51
C SER A 428 -17.63 -1.79 -17.01
N ALA A 429 -17.85 -1.83 -15.69
CA ALA A 429 -19.16 -2.13 -15.10
C ALA A 429 -20.21 -1.06 -15.44
N VAL A 430 -19.85 0.23 -15.34
CA VAL A 430 -20.74 1.34 -15.72
C VAL A 430 -21.05 1.34 -17.21
N LEU A 431 -20.08 1.01 -18.07
CA LEU A 431 -20.28 0.91 -19.52
C LEU A 431 -21.21 -0.24 -19.93
N ARG A 432 -21.26 -1.32 -19.14
CA ARG A 432 -22.20 -2.44 -19.36
C ARG A 432 -23.61 -2.15 -18.88
N ALA A 433 -23.82 -1.12 -18.05
CA ALA A 433 -25.15 -0.71 -17.60
C ALA A 433 -25.95 -0.07 -18.75
N ALA A 434 -27.28 -0.21 -18.71
CA ALA A 434 -28.18 0.33 -19.72
C ALA A 434 -29.21 1.28 -19.06
N PRO A 435 -29.18 2.60 -19.34
CA PRO A 435 -28.15 3.32 -20.09
C PRO A 435 -26.85 3.51 -19.29
N PRO A 436 -25.67 3.63 -19.96
CA PRO A 436 -24.41 3.89 -19.28
C PRO A 436 -24.37 5.32 -18.74
N GLN A 437 -24.08 5.48 -17.45
CA GLN A 437 -23.98 6.78 -16.78
C GLN A 437 -22.51 7.19 -16.62
N ILE A 438 -21.87 7.54 -17.73
CA ILE A 438 -20.46 7.96 -17.74
C ILE A 438 -20.32 9.33 -18.37
N TYR A 439 -19.60 10.24 -17.71
CA TYR A 439 -19.43 11.61 -18.15
C TYR A 439 -18.00 12.11 -17.96
N THR A 440 -17.66 13.21 -18.61
CA THR A 440 -16.35 13.87 -18.46
C THR A 440 -16.47 15.38 -18.21
N LEU A 441 -15.59 15.93 -17.37
CA LEU A 441 -15.36 17.38 -17.26
C LEU A 441 -14.22 17.77 -18.21
N ARG A 442 -14.50 18.69 -19.15
CA ARG A 442 -13.57 19.06 -20.23
C ARG A 442 -12.87 20.40 -20.01
N THR A 443 -13.56 21.37 -19.43
CA THR A 443 -13.05 22.74 -19.31
C THR A 443 -12.04 22.83 -18.18
N ASN A 444 -10.80 23.24 -18.48
CA ASN A 444 -9.79 23.53 -17.46
C ASN A 444 -9.95 24.98 -16.97
N PHE A 445 -10.04 25.16 -15.65
CA PHE A 445 -10.21 26.46 -14.99
C PHE A 445 -8.97 26.92 -14.22
N ARG A 446 -7.88 26.13 -14.23
CA ARG A 446 -6.67 26.38 -13.43
C ARG A 446 -5.52 26.95 -14.26
N SER A 447 -5.41 26.53 -15.51
CA SER A 447 -4.25 26.79 -16.38
C SER A 447 -4.61 27.68 -17.56
N SER A 448 -3.62 28.43 -18.06
CA SER A 448 -3.77 29.24 -19.26
C SER A 448 -3.94 28.38 -20.51
N LYS A 449 -4.61 28.92 -21.53
CA LYS A 449 -4.84 28.24 -22.81
C LYS A 449 -3.54 27.69 -23.44
N PRO A 450 -2.42 28.44 -23.52
CA PRO A 450 -1.17 27.91 -24.08
C PRO A 450 -0.62 26.69 -23.32
N MET A 451 -0.74 26.66 -22.00
CA MET A 451 -0.30 25.51 -21.19
C MET A 451 -1.16 24.27 -21.48
N VAL A 452 -2.48 24.46 -21.56
CA VAL A 452 -3.42 23.37 -21.89
C VAL A 452 -3.13 22.81 -23.29
N GLU A 453 -2.90 23.68 -24.27
CA GLU A 453 -2.57 23.28 -25.65
C GLU A 453 -1.24 22.51 -25.72
N ALA A 454 -0.21 22.97 -25.02
CA ALA A 454 1.10 22.31 -24.98
C ALA A 454 1.00 20.89 -24.38
N VAL A 455 0.32 20.74 -23.25
CA VAL A 455 0.11 19.43 -22.61
C VAL A 455 -0.73 18.51 -23.49
N ASN A 456 -1.80 19.01 -24.09
CA ASN A 456 -2.63 18.24 -25.02
C ASN A 456 -1.83 17.77 -26.23
N ALA A 457 -0.97 18.63 -26.80
CA ALA A 457 -0.12 18.28 -27.93
C ALA A 457 0.92 17.21 -27.58
N LEU A 458 1.48 17.26 -26.36
CA LEU A 458 2.42 16.26 -25.85
C LEU A 458 1.75 14.87 -25.78
N PHE A 459 0.60 14.78 -25.13
CA PHE A 459 -0.11 13.50 -24.94
C PHE A 459 -0.95 13.06 -26.15
N ALA A 460 -1.13 13.90 -27.17
CA ALA A 460 -1.79 13.50 -28.42
C ALA A 460 -0.90 12.60 -29.31
N LYS A 461 0.42 12.65 -29.14
CA LYS A 461 1.40 11.91 -29.98
C LYS A 461 1.73 10.51 -29.46
N THR A 462 1.26 10.16 -28.27
CA THR A 462 1.43 8.83 -27.68
C THR A 462 0.04 8.28 -27.43
N PRO A 463 -0.38 7.17 -28.05
CA PRO A 463 -1.64 6.54 -27.70
C PRO A 463 -1.58 6.16 -26.21
N GLY A 464 -2.35 6.84 -25.38
CA GLY A 464 -2.58 6.41 -24.01
C GLY A 464 -3.34 5.08 -24.05
N VAL A 465 -2.87 4.12 -23.26
CA VAL A 465 -3.46 2.80 -23.00
C VAL A 465 -4.96 2.88 -22.75
#